data_AF-A0A537Z4B2-F1
#
_entry.id   AF-A0A537Z4B2-F1
#
_cell.length_a   1.000
_cell.length_b   1.000
_cell.length_c   1.000
_cell.angle_alpha   90.00
_cell.angle_beta   90.00
_cell.angle_gamma   90.00
#
_symmetry.space_group_name_H-M   'P 1'
#
loop_
_entity.id
_entity.type
_entity.pdbx_description
1 polymer ?
#
loop_
_entity_poly.entity_id
_entity_poly.type
_entity_poly.pdbx_seq_one_letter_code
_entity_poly.pdbx_strand_id
1 'polypeptide(L)'
;MPFAYPVFLELSGKRAVVIGAQAVAEGKAAALAAAGAEVTVLENGAWSPADLEGAFVCVAHSSDPTERDAIALAARDRGVLVNVMDDVSNCDFAAPAVVRRGELVLAISTGGRSPALARKLREDLDTRFGAEWAEVVEVLREVRQETLSYL
;
A
#
# COMPACT_ATOMS: atom_id res chain seq x y z
N MET A 1 -12.62 -4.65 16.98
CA MET A 1 -12.80 -4.38 15.54
C MET A 1 -13.12 -5.68 14.83
N PRO A 2 -14.06 -5.69 13.87
CA PRO A 2 -14.14 -6.76 12.88
C PRO A 2 -12.82 -6.88 12.11
N PHE A 3 -12.62 -7.98 11.40
CA PHE A 3 -11.43 -8.18 10.56
C PHE A 3 -11.40 -7.15 9.42
N ALA A 4 -10.20 -6.75 8.98
CA ALA A 4 -10.07 -5.86 7.82
C ALA A 4 -10.52 -6.59 6.54
N TYR A 5 -11.29 -5.91 5.68
CA TYR A 5 -11.68 -6.46 4.39
C TYR A 5 -10.49 -6.36 3.41
N PRO A 6 -9.95 -7.49 2.91
CA PRO A 6 -8.79 -7.46 2.05
C PRO A 6 -9.18 -6.97 0.65
N VAL A 7 -8.49 -5.93 0.19
CA VAL A 7 -8.62 -5.41 -1.18
C VAL A 7 -7.24 -5.13 -1.76
N PHE A 8 -7.09 -5.32 -3.07
CA PHE A 8 -5.98 -4.78 -3.83
C PHE A 8 -6.46 -3.51 -4.53
N LEU A 9 -5.75 -2.40 -4.32
CA LEU A 9 -6.09 -1.11 -4.91
C LEU A 9 -5.39 -0.96 -6.27
N GLU A 10 -6.14 -0.56 -7.28
CA GLU A 10 -5.61 -0.12 -8.57
C GLU A 10 -5.19 1.35 -8.47
N LEU A 11 -3.89 1.61 -8.62
CA LEU A 11 -3.32 2.93 -8.43
C LEU A 11 -2.79 3.56 -9.72
N SER A 12 -2.91 2.88 -10.87
CA SER A 12 -2.49 3.41 -12.17
C SER A 12 -3.11 4.78 -12.45
N GLY A 13 -2.25 5.79 -12.61
CA GLY A 13 -2.64 7.19 -12.84
C GLY A 13 -3.38 7.85 -11.67
N LYS A 14 -3.42 7.21 -10.50
CA LYS A 14 -4.00 7.79 -9.29
C LYS A 14 -2.95 8.59 -8.56
N ARG A 15 -3.33 9.78 -8.12
CA ARG A 15 -2.47 10.61 -7.29
C ARG A 15 -2.31 10.00 -5.90
N ALA A 16 -1.08 9.84 -5.45
CA ALA A 16 -0.76 9.41 -4.10
C ALA A 16 0.15 10.43 -3.42
N VAL A 17 -0.03 10.63 -2.11
CA VAL A 17 0.75 11.60 -1.34
C VAL A 17 1.49 10.88 -0.22
N VAL A 18 2.79 11.12 -0.12
CA VAL A 18 3.62 10.61 0.98
C VAL A 18 4.13 11.79 1.80
N ILE A 19 3.81 11.81 3.10
CA ILE A 19 4.16 12.88 4.03
C ILE A 19 5.13 12.36 5.09
N GLY A 20 6.24 13.07 5.28
CA GLY A 20 7.22 12.82 6.33
C GLY A 20 8.38 11.89 5.94
N ALA A 21 9.57 12.21 6.45
CA ALA A 21 10.83 11.54 6.12
C ALA A 21 10.84 10.03 6.37
N GLN A 22 10.23 9.57 7.47
CA GLN A 22 10.17 8.13 7.79
C GLN A 22 9.35 7.34 6.77
N ALA A 23 8.24 7.90 6.27
CA ALA A 23 7.43 7.25 5.24
C ALA A 23 8.21 7.11 3.93
N VAL A 24 9.06 8.08 3.62
CA VAL A 24 9.99 8.00 2.48
C VAL A 24 11.08 6.96 2.71
N ALA A 25 11.72 6.99 3.88
CA ALA A 25 12.79 6.07 4.26
C ALA A 25 12.35 4.60 4.27
N GLU A 26 11.11 4.32 4.66
CA GLU A 26 10.51 2.98 4.59
C GLU A 26 10.02 2.59 3.18
N GLY A 27 10.29 3.41 2.17
CA GLY A 27 10.02 3.09 0.77
C GLY A 27 8.55 3.15 0.37
N LYS A 28 7.69 3.87 1.12
CA LYS A 28 6.26 3.98 0.78
C LYS A 28 6.03 4.66 -0.57
N ALA A 29 6.83 5.69 -0.86
CA ALA A 29 6.79 6.36 -2.16
C ALA A 29 7.13 5.41 -3.31
N ALA A 30 8.20 4.63 -3.18
CA ALA A 30 8.61 3.64 -4.18
C ALA A 30 7.56 2.53 -4.35
N ALA A 31 6.97 2.06 -3.26
CA ALA A 31 5.93 1.01 -3.31
C ALA A 31 4.66 1.49 -4.03
N LEU A 32 4.22 2.73 -3.78
CA LEU A 32 3.07 3.35 -4.45
C LEU A 32 3.36 3.60 -5.93
N ALA A 33 4.54 4.12 -6.26
CA ALA A 33 4.95 4.34 -7.65
C ALA A 33 5.03 3.01 -8.42
N ALA A 34 5.58 1.95 -7.80
CA ALA A 34 5.61 0.60 -8.37
C ALA A 34 4.21 -0.04 -8.55
N ALA A 35 3.18 0.53 -7.93
CA ALA A 35 1.78 0.17 -8.16
C ALA A 35 1.08 1.08 -9.19
N GLY A 36 1.83 1.97 -9.86
CA GLY A 36 1.32 2.85 -10.91
C GLY A 36 0.84 4.23 -10.45
N ALA A 37 1.00 4.57 -9.17
CA ALA A 37 0.57 5.86 -8.64
C ALA A 37 1.44 7.03 -9.12
N GLU A 38 0.84 8.20 -9.30
CA GLU A 38 1.52 9.47 -9.44
C GLU A 38 1.84 10.02 -8.03
N VAL A 39 3.08 9.79 -7.58
CA VAL A 39 3.46 10.04 -6.18
C VAL A 39 4.00 11.45 -5.99
N THR A 40 3.37 12.22 -5.09
CA THR A 40 3.91 13.46 -4.53
C THR A 40 4.55 13.17 -3.17
N VAL A 41 5.78 13.62 -2.96
CA VAL A 41 6.53 13.42 -1.70
C VAL A 41 6.75 14.75 -0.99
N LEU A 42 6.33 14.82 0.28
CA LEU A 42 6.52 15.96 1.18
C LEU A 42 7.41 15.50 2.36
N GLU A 43 8.71 15.43 2.12
CA GLU A 43 9.67 14.84 3.07
C GLU A 43 10.06 15.79 4.21
N ASN A 44 10.45 17.02 3.85
CA ASN A 44 11.03 18.03 4.75
C ASN A 44 10.28 19.38 4.71
N GLY A 45 9.15 19.43 4.01
CA GLY A 45 8.31 20.61 3.86
C GLY A 45 7.10 20.56 4.80
N ALA A 46 6.59 21.73 5.18
CA ALA A 46 5.28 21.80 5.80
C ALA A 46 4.23 21.32 4.80
N TRP A 47 3.43 20.32 5.19
CA TRP A 47 2.25 19.93 4.43
C TRP A 47 1.09 20.89 4.76
N SER A 48 0.11 20.93 3.88
CA SER A 48 -1.14 21.64 4.06
C SER A 48 -2.32 20.77 3.59
N PRO A 49 -3.55 21.02 4.05
CA PRO A 49 -4.72 20.28 3.57
C PRO A 49 -4.91 20.33 2.04
N ALA A 50 -4.43 21.38 1.37
CA ALA A 50 -4.51 21.51 -0.08
C ALA A 50 -3.60 20.49 -0.81
N ASP A 51 -2.55 20.00 -0.16
CA ASP A 51 -1.68 18.97 -0.73
C ASP A 51 -2.41 17.62 -0.90
N LEU A 52 -3.54 17.42 -0.22
CA LEU A 52 -4.38 16.23 -0.33
C LEU A 52 -5.49 16.36 -1.38
N GLU A 53 -5.64 17.53 -2.02
CA GLU A 53 -6.66 17.75 -3.05
C GLU A 53 -6.49 16.77 -4.23
N GLY A 54 -7.56 16.06 -4.59
CA GLY A 54 -7.55 15.08 -5.67
C GLY A 54 -6.64 13.84 -5.45
N ALA A 55 -6.07 13.67 -4.25
CA ALA A 55 -5.36 12.45 -3.90
C ALA A 55 -6.34 11.27 -3.79
N PHE A 56 -5.88 10.07 -4.15
CA PHE A 56 -6.63 8.84 -3.92
C PHE A 56 -6.20 8.18 -2.60
N VAL A 57 -4.90 8.22 -2.30
CA VAL A 57 -4.31 7.62 -1.10
C VAL A 57 -3.22 8.51 -0.51
N CYS A 58 -3.14 8.55 0.81
CA CYS A 58 -2.10 9.22 1.56
C CYS A 58 -1.42 8.23 2.52
N VAL A 59 -0.08 8.24 2.55
CA VAL A 59 0.71 7.56 3.58
C VAL A 59 1.54 8.61 4.30
N ALA A 60 1.39 8.70 5.61
CA ALA A 60 2.02 9.76 6.38
C ALA A 60 2.75 9.22 7.61
N HIS A 61 3.78 9.93 8.03
CA HIS A 61 4.41 9.76 9.33
C HIS A 61 4.75 11.13 9.91
N SER A 62 4.46 11.33 11.19
CA SER A 62 4.92 12.46 11.98
C SER A 62 5.21 12.05 13.41
N SER A 63 6.21 12.70 14.02
CA SER A 63 6.52 12.61 15.44
C SER A 63 5.55 13.42 16.31
N ASP A 64 4.82 14.39 15.75
CA ASP A 64 3.79 15.16 16.44
C ASP A 64 2.42 14.49 16.29
N PRO A 65 1.79 14.01 17.39
CA PRO A 65 0.44 13.45 17.36
C PRO A 65 -0.61 14.42 16.79
N THR A 66 -0.46 15.72 17.05
CA THR A 66 -1.40 16.75 16.58
C THR A 66 -1.36 16.85 15.05
N GLU A 67 -0.17 16.74 14.47
CA GLU A 67 0.00 16.72 13.02
C GLU A 67 -0.59 15.44 12.42
N ARG A 68 -0.41 14.28 13.07
CA ARG A 68 -1.03 13.01 12.65
C ARG A 68 -2.56 13.10 12.61
N ASP A 69 -3.18 13.65 13.64
CA ASP A 69 -4.62 13.88 13.71
C ASP A 69 -5.10 14.84 12.60
N ALA A 70 -4.34 15.93 12.36
CA ALA A 70 -4.66 16.91 11.33
C ALA A 70 -4.57 16.30 9.92
N ILE A 71 -3.55 15.49 9.63
CA ILE A 71 -3.41 14.77 8.35
C ILE A 71 -4.59 13.83 8.15
N ALA A 72 -4.92 13.03 9.16
CA ALA A 72 -5.99 12.04 9.06
C ALA A 72 -7.36 12.69 8.86
N LEU A 73 -7.64 13.78 9.58
CA LEU A 73 -8.86 14.56 9.40
C LEU A 73 -8.94 15.16 8.00
N ALA A 74 -7.87 15.84 7.55
CA ALA A 74 -7.85 16.50 6.24
C ALA A 74 -8.00 15.51 5.07
N ALA A 75 -7.45 14.30 5.21
CA ALA A 75 -7.60 13.22 4.24
C ALA A 75 -9.04 12.70 4.19
N ARG A 76 -9.62 12.37 5.35
CA ARG A 76 -10.99 11.85 5.45
C ARG A 76 -12.04 12.84 4.97
N ASP A 77 -11.88 14.13 5.28
CA ASP A 77 -12.75 15.21 4.80
C ASP A 77 -12.78 15.31 3.27
N ARG A 78 -11.76 14.79 2.58
CA ARG A 78 -11.63 14.76 1.12
C ARG A 78 -11.89 13.39 0.51
N GLY A 79 -12.24 12.39 1.30
CA GLY A 79 -12.42 11.01 0.84
C GLY A 79 -11.11 10.33 0.41
N VAL A 80 -9.96 10.82 0.88
CA VAL A 80 -8.64 10.22 0.62
C VAL A 80 -8.41 9.10 1.62
N LEU A 81 -8.07 7.89 1.14
CA LEU A 81 -7.69 6.80 2.04
C LEU A 81 -6.37 7.15 2.72
N VAL A 82 -6.34 7.17 4.06
CA VAL A 82 -5.12 7.51 4.81
C VAL A 82 -4.56 6.34 5.59
N ASN A 83 -3.23 6.20 5.57
CA ASN A 83 -2.47 5.36 6.48
C ASN A 83 -1.44 6.24 7.19
N VAL A 84 -1.69 6.53 8.46
CA VAL A 84 -0.71 7.20 9.32
C VAL A 84 0.12 6.13 10.05
N MET A 85 1.40 6.06 9.71
CA MET A 85 2.32 5.07 10.24
C MET A 85 2.41 5.16 11.76
N ASP A 86 2.44 3.98 12.40
CA ASP A 86 2.47 3.80 13.86
C ASP A 86 1.26 4.38 14.63
N ASP A 87 0.21 4.82 13.92
CA ASP A 87 -1.01 5.37 14.51
C ASP A 87 -2.26 4.69 13.92
N VAL A 88 -2.61 3.54 14.49
CA VAL A 88 -3.74 2.71 14.05
C VAL A 88 -5.08 3.47 14.11
N SER A 89 -5.23 4.42 15.04
CA SER A 89 -6.47 5.19 15.17
C SER A 89 -6.70 6.16 13.99
N ASN A 90 -5.60 6.56 13.35
CA ASN A 90 -5.56 7.46 12.22
C ASN A 90 -5.36 6.74 10.88
N CYS A 91 -5.69 5.45 10.80
CA CYS A 91 -5.62 4.66 9.57
C CYS A 91 -7.01 4.21 9.08
N ASP A 92 -7.27 4.33 7.78
CA ASP A 92 -8.43 3.73 7.11
C ASP A 92 -8.11 2.33 6.57
N PHE A 93 -6.82 2.04 6.33
CA PHE A 93 -6.33 0.75 5.88
C PHE A 93 -5.00 0.40 6.56
N ALA A 94 -4.68 -0.90 6.60
CA ALA A 94 -3.40 -1.39 7.09
C ALA A 94 -2.51 -1.78 5.91
N ALA A 95 -1.20 -1.49 6.01
CA ALA A 95 -0.22 -2.04 5.10
C ALA A 95 0.08 -3.52 5.49
N PRO A 96 -0.25 -4.50 4.65
CA PRO A 96 0.01 -5.91 4.95
C PRO A 96 1.48 -6.26 4.74
N ALA A 97 1.90 -7.42 5.26
CA ALA A 97 3.13 -8.05 4.79
C ALA A 97 2.87 -8.62 3.38
N VAL A 98 3.79 -8.40 2.44
CA VAL A 98 3.60 -8.75 1.02
C VAL A 98 4.74 -9.62 0.51
N VAL A 99 4.39 -10.65 -0.26
CA VAL A 99 5.29 -11.36 -1.17
C VAL A 99 4.86 -11.02 -2.59
N ARG A 100 5.81 -10.61 -3.45
CA ARG A 100 5.55 -10.23 -4.85
C ARG A 100 6.47 -10.99 -5.78
N ARG A 101 5.90 -11.53 -6.87
CA ARG A 101 6.59 -12.19 -7.99
C ARG A 101 5.95 -11.74 -9.30
N GLY A 102 6.45 -10.62 -9.86
CA GLY A 102 5.75 -9.95 -10.96
C GLY A 102 4.32 -9.59 -10.54
N GLU A 103 3.34 -10.09 -11.29
CA GLU A 103 1.91 -9.89 -11.03
C GLU A 103 1.31 -10.79 -9.94
N LEU A 104 2.01 -11.83 -9.51
CA LEU A 104 1.59 -12.61 -8.34
C LEU A 104 1.87 -11.83 -7.06
N VAL A 105 0.81 -11.49 -6.33
CA VAL A 105 0.87 -10.78 -5.05
C VAL A 105 0.16 -11.59 -3.97
N LEU A 106 0.88 -11.88 -2.88
CA LEU A 106 0.34 -12.50 -1.68
C LEU A 106 0.40 -11.48 -0.55
N ALA A 107 -0.74 -11.17 0.06
CA ALA A 107 -0.84 -10.26 1.19
C ALA A 107 -1.22 -11.01 2.47
N ILE A 108 -0.51 -10.73 3.56
CA ILE A 108 -0.68 -11.36 4.87
C ILE A 108 -1.04 -10.28 5.88
N SER A 109 -2.15 -10.49 6.60
CA SER A 109 -2.57 -9.64 7.71
C SER A 109 -2.88 -10.48 8.94
N THR A 110 -2.45 -10.00 10.11
CA THR A 110 -2.82 -10.55 11.43
C THR A 110 -3.76 -9.60 12.18
N GLY A 111 -4.36 -8.62 11.48
CA GLY A 111 -5.16 -7.56 12.09
C GLY A 111 -4.40 -6.75 13.14
N GLY A 112 -3.09 -6.57 12.93
CA GLY A 112 -2.18 -5.89 13.88
C GLY A 112 -1.81 -6.70 15.13
N ARG A 113 -2.36 -7.90 15.33
CA ARG A 113 -2.18 -8.67 16.58
C ARG A 113 -0.82 -9.36 16.70
N SER A 114 -0.17 -9.67 15.58
CA SER A 114 1.14 -10.32 15.60
C SER A 114 1.94 -9.94 14.35
N PRO A 115 2.73 -8.84 14.40
CA PRO A 115 3.67 -8.50 13.34
C PRO A 115 4.72 -9.59 13.12
N ALA A 116 5.14 -10.28 14.19
CA ALA A 116 6.11 -11.36 14.11
C ALA A 116 5.59 -12.57 13.31
N LEU A 117 4.32 -12.96 13.51
CA LEU A 117 3.71 -14.02 12.72
C LEU A 117 3.53 -13.61 11.26
N ALA A 118 3.08 -12.38 10.99
CA ALA A 118 2.94 -11.88 9.62
C ALA A 118 4.27 -11.93 8.86
N ARG A 119 5.37 -11.53 9.53
CA ARG A 119 6.73 -11.60 8.98
C ARG A 119 7.18 -13.04 8.73
N LYS A 120 6.98 -13.94 9.70
CA LYS A 120 7.33 -15.36 9.53
C LYS A 120 6.59 -15.98 8.35
N LEU A 121 5.28 -15.78 8.25
CA LEU A 121 4.48 -16.28 7.13
C LEU A 121 4.93 -15.68 5.80
N ARG A 122 5.29 -14.39 5.77
CA ARG A 122 5.87 -13.77 4.59
C ARG A 122 7.18 -14.47 4.18
N GLU A 123 8.10 -14.72 5.11
CA GLU A 123 9.38 -15.40 4.86
C GLU A 123 9.18 -16.85 4.34
N ASP A 124 8.24 -17.58 4.95
CA ASP A 124 7.89 -18.93 4.51
C ASP A 124 7.31 -18.93 3.08
N LEU A 125 6.43 -17.98 2.77
CA LEU A 125 5.85 -17.82 1.44
C LEU A 125 6.88 -17.32 0.42
N ASP A 126 7.79 -16.45 0.81
CA ASP A 126 8.88 -15.96 -0.04
C ASP A 126 9.80 -17.10 -0.48
N THR A 127 10.07 -18.04 0.43
CA THR A 127 10.84 -19.26 0.14
C THR A 127 10.07 -20.22 -0.76
N ARG A 128 8.77 -20.39 -0.51
CA ARG A 128 7.92 -21.34 -1.25
C ARG A 128 7.60 -20.88 -2.68
N PHE A 129 7.41 -19.58 -2.86
CA PHE A 129 7.08 -18.97 -4.14
C PHE A 129 8.29 -18.20 -4.65
N GLY A 130 9.23 -18.86 -5.32
CA GLY A 130 10.44 -18.24 -5.86
C GLY A 130 10.17 -17.35 -7.08
N ALA A 131 11.25 -16.86 -7.70
CA ALA A 131 11.18 -15.95 -8.86
C ALA A 131 10.45 -16.55 -10.07
N GLU A 132 10.50 -17.87 -10.22
CA GLU A 132 9.86 -18.63 -11.29
C GLU A 132 8.34 -18.42 -11.37
N TRP A 133 7.70 -18.06 -10.25
CA TRP A 133 6.26 -17.81 -10.23
C TRP A 133 5.85 -16.56 -11.01
N ALA A 134 6.78 -15.62 -11.23
CA ALA A 134 6.51 -14.49 -12.11
C ALA A 134 6.26 -14.98 -13.55
N GLU A 135 7.10 -15.89 -14.05
CA GLU A 135 6.97 -16.46 -15.39
C GLU A 135 5.72 -17.34 -15.52
N VAL A 136 5.40 -18.12 -14.48
CA VAL A 136 4.20 -18.95 -14.45
C VAL A 136 2.94 -18.11 -14.66
N VAL A 137 2.83 -16.94 -14.02
CA VAL A 137 1.66 -16.07 -14.17
C VAL A 137 1.55 -15.50 -15.59
N GLU A 138 2.67 -15.12 -16.20
CA GLU A 138 2.67 -14.65 -17.59
C GLU A 138 2.25 -15.75 -18.58
N VAL A 139 2.77 -16.97 -18.43
CA VAL A 139 2.36 -18.11 -19.28
C VAL A 139 0.86 -18.38 -19.13
N LEU A 140 0.31 -18.34 -17.92
CA LEU A 140 -1.13 -18.54 -17.69
C LEU A 140 -1.98 -17.44 -18.34
N ARG A 141 -1.47 -16.20 -18.41
CA ARG A 141 -2.13 -15.10 -19.13
C ARG A 141 -2.18 -15.37 -20.63
N GLU A 142 -1.07 -15.80 -21.23
CA GLU A 142 -1.00 -16.10 -22.68
C GLU A 142 -1.98 -17.21 -23.07
N VAL A 143 -1.96 -18.34 -22.34
CA VAL A 143 -2.87 -19.47 -22.58
C VAL A 143 -4.35 -19.05 -22.46
N ARG A 144 -4.67 -18.15 -21.51
CA ARG A 144 -6.03 -17.63 -21.37
C ARG A 144 -6.45 -16.81 -22.60
N GLN A 145 -5.57 -15.98 -23.14
CA GLN A 145 -5.86 -15.17 -24.33
C GLN A 145 -6.10 -16.06 -25.56
N GLU A 146 -5.30 -17.10 -25.73
CA GLU A 146 -5.49 -18.08 -26.81
C GLU A 146 -6.82 -18.84 -26.64
N THR A 147 -7.12 -19.35 -25.45
CA THR A 147 -8.33 -20.16 -25.23
C THR A 147 -9.61 -19.33 -25.37
N LEU A 148 -9.60 -18.06 -24.98
CA LEU A 148 -10.72 -17.13 -25.19
C LEU A 148 -10.91 -16.75 -26.67
N SER A 149 -9.87 -16.84 -27.50
CA SER A 149 -10.00 -16.59 -28.94
C SER A 149 -10.72 -17.71 -29.69
N TYR A 150 -10.88 -18.89 -29.06
CA TYR A 150 -11.60 -20.04 -29.60
C TYR A 150 -13.03 -20.19 -29.05
N LEU A 151 -13.49 -19.27 -28.19
CA LEU A 151 -14.86 -19.19 -27.65
C LEU A 151 -15.60 -18.00 -28.25
#